data_AF-X1BMH1-F1
#
_entry.id   AF-X1BMH1-F1
#
_cell.length_a   1.000
_cell.length_b   1.000
_cell.length_c   1.000
_cell.angle_alpha   90.00
_cell.angle_beta   90.00
_cell.angle_gamma   90.00
#
_symmetry.space_group_name_H-M   'P 1'
#
loop_
_entity.id
_entity.type
_entity.pdbx_description
1 polymer ?
#
loop_
_entity_poly.entity_id
_entity_poly.type
_entity_poly.pdbx_seq_one_letter_code
_entity_poly.pdbx_strand_id
1 'polypeptide(L)'
;MVKYVIGVDGGSTKTHYALFDSQGKFVNFIQGGPANHEAYHDGYEGARKEIKRSVFKLLQQNRLKPEDVSYGIFGLAGVDTKKQQKELSKIICETGIRNFKVFNDAFLGIKAGS
;
A
#
# COMPACT_ATOMS: atom_id res chain seq x y z
N MET A 1 19.24 -6.97 -11.73
CA MET A 1 17.83 -6.52 -11.89
C MET A 1 17.62 -5.29 -11.03
N VAL A 2 16.98 -4.25 -11.58
CA VAL A 2 16.55 -3.10 -10.78
C VAL A 2 15.41 -3.57 -9.87
N LYS A 3 15.55 -3.27 -8.59
CA LYS A 3 14.59 -3.61 -7.55
C LYS A 3 13.75 -2.38 -7.24
N TYR A 4 12.45 -2.56 -6.99
CA TYR A 4 11.54 -1.45 -6.74
C TYR A 4 11.07 -1.43 -5.29
N VAL A 5 10.67 -0.25 -4.83
CA VAL A 5 10.02 -0.07 -3.52
C VAL A 5 8.71 0.69 -3.71
N ILE A 6 7.73 0.35 -2.87
CA ILE A 6 6.41 1.00 -2.89
C ILE A 6 6.19 1.71 -1.56
N GLY A 7 5.75 2.97 -1.63
CA GLY A 7 5.16 3.71 -0.52
C GLY A 7 3.67 3.88 -0.74
N VAL A 8 2.87 3.58 0.27
CA VAL A 8 1.41 3.72 0.24
C VAL A 8 0.94 4.57 1.42
N ASP A 9 0.17 5.61 1.12
CA ASP A 9 -0.50 6.48 2.09
C ASP A 9 -2.02 6.36 1.88
N GLY A 10 -2.67 5.59 2.74
CA GLY A 10 -4.08 5.27 2.67
C GLY A 10 -4.90 6.03 3.68
N GLY A 11 -5.61 7.05 3.25
CA GLY A 11 -6.55 7.80 4.08
C GLY A 11 -8.00 7.28 3.96
N SER A 12 -8.92 7.98 4.63
CA SER A 12 -10.35 7.61 4.68
C SER A 12 -11.10 7.75 3.35
N THR A 13 -10.62 8.56 2.40
CA THR A 13 -11.32 8.81 1.12
C THR A 13 -10.54 8.37 -0.11
N LYS A 14 -9.21 8.34 -0.02
CA LYS A 14 -8.30 8.02 -1.13
C LYS A 14 -7.03 7.39 -0.59
N THR A 15 -6.37 6.65 -1.47
CA THR A 15 -5.05 6.06 -1.19
C THR A 15 -4.07 6.45 -2.28
N HIS A 16 -2.90 6.90 -1.89
CA HIS A 16 -1.80 7.24 -2.78
C HIS A 16 -0.78 6.12 -2.80
N TYR A 17 -0.37 5.70 -4.00
CA TYR A 17 0.63 4.66 -4.20
C TYR A 17 1.76 5.25 -5.03
N ALA A 18 2.97 5.26 -4.47
CA ALA A 18 4.17 5.75 -5.11
C ALA A 18 5.16 4.61 -5.31
N LEU A 19 5.72 4.52 -6.52
CA LEU A 19 6.75 3.55 -6.89
C LEU A 19 8.08 4.27 -7.08
N PHE A 20 9.12 3.71 -6.49
CA PHE A 20 10.50 4.16 -6.65
C PHE A 20 11.38 2.99 -7.04
N ASP A 21 12.50 3.27 -7.69
CA ASP A 21 13.57 2.27 -7.82
C ASP A 21 14.39 2.17 -6.52
N SER A 22 15.30 1.20 -6.48
CA SER A 22 16.19 0.96 -5.33
C SER A 22 17.16 2.11 -5.02
N GLN A 23 17.31 3.09 -5.91
CA GLN A 23 18.13 4.28 -5.70
C GLN A 23 17.28 5.47 -5.21
N GLY A 24 15.99 5.26 -4.96
CA GLY A 24 15.06 6.31 -4.53
C GLY A 24 14.59 7.20 -5.67
N LYS A 25 14.84 6.84 -6.93
CA LYS A 25 14.32 7.60 -8.07
C LYS A 25 12.83 7.33 -8.22
N PHE A 26 12.06 8.40 -8.36
CA PHE A 26 10.63 8.33 -8.66
C PHE A 26 10.38 7.60 -10.00
N VAL A 27 9.45 6.64 -9.99
CA VAL A 27 9.06 5.86 -11.17
C VAL A 27 7.62 6.17 -11.58
N ASN A 28 6.66 6.05 -10.67
CA ASN A 28 5.24 6.28 -10.97
C ASN A 28 4.45 6.59 -9.70
N PHE A 29 3.27 7.21 -9.87
CA PHE A 29 2.32 7.52 -8.82
C PHE A 29 0.89 7.27 -9.31
N ILE A 30 0.06 6.63 -8.48
CA ILE A 30 -1.37 6.52 -8.74
C ILE A 30 -2.19 6.86 -7.49
N GLN A 31 -3.41 7.32 -7.74
CA GLN A 31 -4.44 7.44 -6.72
C GLN A 31 -5.48 6.32 -6.90
N GLY A 32 -5.78 5.62 -5.82
CA GLY A 32 -6.87 4.65 -5.69
C GLY A 32 -7.95 5.12 -4.73
N GLY A 33 -8.95 4.26 -4.52
CA GLY A 33 -9.99 4.45 -3.50
C GLY A 33 -9.46 4.34 -2.07
N PRO A 34 -10.35 4.43 -1.06
CA PRO A 34 -9.97 4.36 0.34
C PRO A 34 -9.37 3.00 0.71
N ALA A 35 -8.36 3.00 1.58
CA ALA A 35 -7.82 1.75 2.15
C ALA A 35 -8.45 1.40 3.50
N ASN A 36 -9.21 2.33 4.10
CA ASN A 36 -9.92 2.09 5.33
C ASN A 36 -11.12 1.16 5.09
N HIS A 37 -11.11 0.01 5.77
CA HIS A 37 -12.22 -0.95 5.77
C HIS A 37 -13.58 -0.34 6.16
N GLU A 38 -13.61 0.68 7.03
CA GLU A 38 -14.85 1.33 7.46
C GLU A 38 -15.52 2.15 6.36
N ALA A 39 -14.80 2.49 5.28
CA ALA A 39 -15.35 3.17 4.12
C ALA A 39 -16.22 2.26 3.24
N TYR A 40 -16.26 0.95 3.52
CA TYR A 40 -16.94 -0.05 2.70
C TYR A 40 -18.04 -0.78 3.47
N HIS A 41 -19.19 -0.98 2.82
CA HIS A 41 -20.28 -1.79 3.39
C HIS A 41 -19.86 -3.25 3.65
N ASP A 42 -18.94 -3.80 2.84
CA ASP A 42 -18.36 -5.13 3.01
C ASP A 42 -17.03 -5.12 3.81
N GLY A 43 -16.71 -4.01 4.48
CA GLY A 43 -15.61 -3.91 5.43
C GLY A 43 -14.24 -4.21 4.79
N TYR A 44 -13.52 -5.18 5.37
CA TYR A 44 -12.20 -5.59 4.91
C TYR A 44 -12.20 -6.14 3.48
N GLU A 45 -13.29 -6.74 3.01
CA GLU A 45 -13.35 -7.26 1.64
C GLU A 45 -13.38 -6.12 0.60
N GLY A 46 -14.02 -5.00 0.92
CA GLY A 46 -14.01 -3.80 0.08
C GLY A 46 -12.61 -3.20 -0.02
N ALA A 47 -11.96 -2.99 1.14
CA ALA A 47 -10.58 -2.52 1.22
C ALA A 47 -9.62 -3.48 0.49
N ARG A 48 -9.82 -4.80 0.64
CA ARG A 48 -9.03 -5.83 -0.06
C ARG A 48 -9.11 -5.71 -1.57
N LYS A 49 -10.32 -5.59 -2.13
CA LYS A 49 -10.52 -5.42 -3.57
C LYS A 49 -9.85 -4.16 -4.07
N GLU A 50 -10.00 -3.04 -3.36
CA GLU A 50 -9.44 -1.76 -3.75
C GLU A 50 -7.90 -1.75 -3.74
N ILE A 51 -7.31 -2.21 -2.63
CA ILE A 51 -5.86 -2.24 -2.47
C ILE A 51 -5.22 -3.15 -3.52
N LYS A 52 -5.76 -4.36 -3.72
CA LYS A 52 -5.26 -5.29 -4.74
C LYS A 52 -5.37 -4.68 -6.14
N ARG A 53 -6.52 -4.10 -6.48
CA ARG A 53 -6.74 -3.44 -7.77
C ARG A 53 -5.72 -2.34 -8.01
N SER A 54 -5.48 -1.49 -7.03
CA SER A 54 -4.56 -0.36 -7.14
C SER A 54 -3.10 -0.81 -7.23
N VAL A 55 -2.65 -1.76 -6.39
CA VAL A 55 -1.30 -2.33 -6.48
C VAL A 55 -1.07 -2.97 -7.85
N PHE A 56 -2.00 -3.80 -8.34
CA PHE A 56 -1.85 -4.41 -9.66
C PHE A 56 -1.88 -3.39 -10.79
N LYS A 57 -2.71 -2.34 -10.71
CA LYS A 57 -2.70 -1.24 -11.67
C LYS A 57 -1.34 -0.54 -11.73
N LEU A 58 -0.75 -0.21 -10.57
CA LEU A 58 0.57 0.43 -10.50
C LEU A 58 1.64 -0.46 -11.13
N LEU A 59 1.67 -1.75 -10.80
CA LEU A 59 2.65 -2.68 -11.35
C LEU A 59 2.46 -2.87 -12.86
N GLN A 60 1.22 -3.05 -13.32
CA GLN A 60 0.90 -3.23 -14.74
C GLN A 60 1.30 -2.03 -15.59
N GLN A 61 1.03 -0.80 -15.11
CA GLN A 61 1.43 0.43 -15.81
C GLN A 61 2.95 0.54 -16.00
N ASN A 62 3.73 -0.10 -15.13
CA ASN A 62 5.19 -0.13 -15.19
C ASN A 62 5.74 -1.46 -15.75
N ARG A 63 4.87 -2.37 -16.22
CA ARG A 63 5.22 -3.72 -16.71
C ARG A 63 6.00 -4.55 -15.69
N LEU A 64 5.67 -4.39 -14.41
CA LEU A 64 6.30 -5.09 -13.29
C LEU A 64 5.42 -6.22 -12.77
N LYS A 65 6.06 -7.17 -12.09
CA LYS A 65 5.44 -8.21 -11.27
C LYS A 65 5.62 -7.88 -9.79
N PRO A 66 4.80 -8.47 -8.89
CA PRO A 66 4.99 -8.29 -7.44
C PRO A 66 6.40 -8.68 -6.95
N GLU A 67 7.03 -9.65 -7.62
CA GLU A 67 8.40 -10.13 -7.34
C GLU A 67 9.48 -9.07 -7.58
N ASP A 68 9.20 -8.07 -8.43
CA ASP A 68 10.12 -6.95 -8.70
C ASP A 68 10.12 -5.93 -7.54
N VAL A 69 9.11 -5.98 -6.66
CA VAL A 69 9.00 -5.14 -5.47
C VAL A 69 9.80 -5.77 -4.32
N SER A 70 10.90 -5.13 -3.97
CA SER A 70 11.78 -5.61 -2.89
C SER A 70 11.32 -5.24 -1.50
N TYR A 71 10.60 -4.12 -1.36
CA TYR A 71 9.99 -3.72 -0.09
C TYR A 71 8.80 -2.79 -0.29
N GLY A 72 7.81 -2.87 0.61
CA GLY A 72 6.67 -1.97 0.65
C GLY A 72 6.44 -1.36 2.04
N ILE A 73 6.12 -0.07 2.10
CA ILE A 73 5.65 0.61 3.30
C ILE A 73 4.21 1.04 3.07
N PHE A 74 3.31 0.60 3.94
CA PHE A 74 1.88 0.88 3.84
C PHE A 74 1.41 1.58 5.11
N GLY A 75 1.24 2.90 5.08
CA GLY A 75 0.53 3.64 6.11
C GLY A 75 -0.94 3.68 5.77
N LEU A 76 -1.77 3.03 6.58
CA LEU A 76 -3.18 2.86 6.29
C LEU A 76 -4.03 3.35 7.46
N ALA A 77 -5.05 4.14 7.15
CA ALA A 77 -6.08 4.56 8.08
C ALA A 77 -6.89 3.34 8.57
N GLY A 78 -7.32 3.40 9.83
CA GLY A 78 -8.01 2.28 10.50
C GLY A 78 -7.07 1.20 11.06
N VAL A 79 -5.75 1.42 11.05
CA VAL A 79 -4.77 0.60 11.79
C VAL A 79 -4.63 1.16 13.21
N ASP A 80 -5.66 1.00 14.04
CA ASP A 80 -5.63 1.48 15.44
C ASP A 80 -5.23 0.37 16.42
N THR A 81 -5.42 -0.87 16.01
CA THR A 81 -5.16 -2.07 16.81
C THR A 81 -4.30 -3.08 16.09
N LYS A 82 -3.61 -3.94 16.86
CA LYS A 82 -2.84 -5.08 16.32
C LYS A 82 -3.69 -6.02 15.47
N LYS A 83 -4.99 -6.14 15.76
CA LYS A 83 -5.92 -6.98 14.98
C LYS A 83 -6.17 -6.39 13.60
N GLN A 84 -6.48 -5.09 13.51
CA GLN A 84 -6.65 -4.39 12.23
C GLN A 84 -5.36 -4.43 11.39
N GLN A 85 -4.21 -4.18 12.03
CA GLN A 85 -2.91 -4.28 11.37
C GLN A 85 -2.69 -5.68 10.77
N LYS A 86 -3.05 -6.74 11.50
CA LYS A 86 -2.92 -8.13 11.04
C LYS A 86 -3.82 -8.43 9.85
N GLU A 87 -5.07 -7.99 9.86
CA GLU A 87 -5.99 -8.21 8.72
C GLU A 87 -5.54 -7.45 7.47
N LEU A 88 -5.15 -6.18 7.60
CA LEU A 88 -4.61 -5.40 6.48
C LEU A 88 -3.29 -6.00 5.98
N SER A 89 -2.43 -6.51 6.86
CA SER A 89 -1.20 -7.20 6.45
C SER A 89 -1.49 -8.46 5.63
N LYS A 90 -2.55 -9.22 5.94
CA LYS A 90 -2.96 -10.36 5.10
C LYS A 90 -3.36 -9.89 3.71
N ILE A 91 -4.14 -8.81 3.62
CA ILE A 91 -4.55 -8.21 2.36
C ILE A 91 -3.33 -7.82 1.51
N ILE A 92 -2.32 -7.17 2.11
CA ILE A 92 -1.09 -6.81 1.41
C ILE A 92 -0.35 -8.06 0.93
N CYS A 93 -0.24 -9.10 1.76
CA CYS A 93 0.42 -10.36 1.39
C CYS A 93 -0.20 -10.99 0.13
N GLU A 94 -1.51 -10.90 -0.04
CA GLU A 94 -2.21 -11.42 -1.22
C GLU A 94 -1.98 -10.65 -2.53
N THR A 95 -1.37 -9.46 -2.46
CA THR A 95 -0.91 -8.74 -3.66
C THR A 95 0.31 -9.41 -4.29
N GLY A 96 0.96 -10.33 -3.57
CA GLY A 96 2.21 -10.98 -3.96
C GLY A 96 3.47 -10.27 -3.45
N ILE A 97 3.34 -9.07 -2.85
CA ILE A 97 4.45 -8.36 -2.21
C ILE A 97 4.80 -9.09 -0.91
N ARG A 98 6.01 -9.66 -0.86
CA ARG A 98 6.46 -10.52 0.26
C ARG A 98 7.06 -9.75 1.43
N ASN A 99 7.78 -8.66 1.12
CA ASN A 99 8.49 -7.87 2.13
C ASN A 99 7.80 -6.53 2.29
N PHE A 100 7.12 -6.33 3.42
CA PHE A 100 6.46 -5.06 3.70
C PHE A 100 6.28 -4.82 5.19
N LYS A 101 5.93 -3.57 5.52
CA LYS A 101 5.37 -3.21 6.83
C LYS A 101 4.09 -2.39 6.65
N VAL A 102 3.12 -2.68 7.50
CA VAL A 102 1.89 -1.89 7.64
C VAL A 102 2.01 -1.05 8.90
N PHE A 103 1.74 0.23 8.78
CA PHE A 103 1.69 1.20 9.88
C PHE A 103 0.34 1.91 9.86
N ASN A 104 0.04 2.59 10.96
CA ASN A 104 -1.00 3.62 10.95
C ASN A 104 -0.52 4.80 10.08
N ASP A 105 -1.43 5.39 9.32
CA ASP A 105 -1.18 6.49 8.37
C ASP A 105 -0.51 7.69 9.04
N ALA A 106 -0.88 8.00 10.29
CA ALA A 106 -0.28 9.09 11.05
C ALA A 106 1.26 8.95 11.23
N PHE A 107 1.81 7.72 11.25
CA PHE A 107 3.25 7.52 11.37
C PHE A 107 4.02 7.96 10.13
N LEU A 108 3.41 7.93 8.94
CA LEU A 108 4.10 8.34 7.72
C LEU A 108 4.40 9.83 7.73
N GLY A 109 3.46 10.65 8.18
CA GLY A 109 3.66 12.09 8.33
C GLY A 109 4.83 12.42 9.25
N ILE A 110 4.95 11.70 10.38
CA ILE A 110 6.09 11.85 11.31
C ILE A 110 7.41 11.49 10.61
N LYS A 111 7.43 10.40 9.84
CA LYS A 111 8.66 9.94 9.18
C LYS A 111 9.09 10.82 8.00
N ALA A 112 8.13 11.43 7.31
CA ALA A 112 8.41 12.35 6.20
C ALA A 112 8.92 13.72 6.68
N GLY A 113 8.52 14.16 7.88
CA GLY A 113 8.97 15.40 8.50
C GLY A 113 10.26 15.28 9.33
N SER A 114 10.87 14.09 9.43
CA SER A 114 12.07 13.80 10.23
C SER A 114 13.30 13.52 9.39
#